data_AF-A0A7Z2K906-F1
#
_entry.id   AF-A0A7Z2K906-F1
#
_cell.length_a   1.000
_cell.length_b   1.000
_cell.length_c   1.000
_cell.angle_alpha   90.00
_cell.angle_beta   90.00
_cell.angle_gamma   90.00
#
_symmetry.space_group_name_H-M   'P 1'
#
loop_
_entity.id
_entity.type
_entity.pdbx_description
1 polymer ?
#
loop_
_entity_poly.entity_id
_entity_poly.type
_entity_poly.pdbx_seq_one_letter_code
_entity_poly.pdbx_strand_id
1 'polypeptide(L)' 'MSDKEFGLNDVVEMKKAHPCGENRWKVIRMGADIRIKCLGCDHSVMLPRKEFSKKLKKVLEHAES' A
#
# COMPACT_ATOMS: atom_id res chain seq x y z
N MET A 1 13.16 -10.34 -11.85
CA MET A 1 12.81 -9.87 -10.48
C MET A 1 11.32 -9.65 -10.50
N SER A 2 10.54 -10.53 -9.88
CA SER A 2 9.08 -10.47 -9.93
C SER A 2 8.61 -9.15 -9.33
N ASP A 3 8.18 -8.24 -10.21
CA ASP A 3 7.49 -7.01 -9.84
C ASP A 3 6.31 -7.48 -8.98
N LYS A 4 6.30 -7.12 -7.70
CA LYS A 4 5.10 -7.38 -6.88
C LYS A 4 4.00 -6.57 -7.55
N GLU A 5 3.15 -7.21 -8.33
CA GLU A 5 2.08 -6.54 -9.04
C GLU A 5 1.12 -6.01 -7.98
N PHE A 6 1.03 -4.69 -7.85
CA PHE A 6 0.01 -4.03 -7.03
C PHE A 6 -0.68 -2.99 -7.91
N GLY A 7 -2.00 -2.97 -7.82
CA GLY A 7 -2.90 -2.14 -8.60
C GLY A 7 -3.46 -0.94 -7.85
N LEU A 8 -4.28 -0.17 -8.55
CA LEU A 8 -5.11 0.86 -7.95
C LEU A 8 -6.21 0.15 -7.15
N ASN A 9 -6.52 0.66 -5.96
CA ASN A 9 -7.48 0.09 -5.01
C ASN A 9 -7.05 -1.21 -4.32
N ASP A 10 -5.88 -1.77 -4.62
CA ASP A 10 -5.35 -2.92 -3.91
C ASP A 10 -5.14 -2.63 -2.42
N VAL A 11 -5.33 -3.66 -1.60
CA VAL A 11 -5.02 -3.62 -0.17
C VAL A 11 -3.68 -4.30 0.04
N VAL A 12 -2.73 -3.55 0.60
CA VAL A 12 -1.36 -4.00 0.83
C VAL A 12 -0.99 -3.94 2.31
N GLU A 13 -0.03 -4.78 2.69
CA GLU A 13 0.57 -4.79 4.02
C GLU A 13 1.99 -4.22 3.97
N MET A 14 2.27 -3.28 4.88
CA MET A 14 3.60 -2.68 5.04
C MET A 14 4.47 -3.52 5.98
N LYS A 15 5.79 -3.52 5.77
CA LYS A 15 6.76 -4.17 6.67
C LYS A 15 6.75 -3.56 8.07
N LYS A 16 6.56 -2.25 8.17
CA LYS A 16 6.38 -1.57 9.45
C LYS A 16 4.91 -1.65 9.85
N ALA A 17 4.64 -2.05 11.08
CA ALA A 17 3.31 -1.97 11.65
C ALA A 17 2.86 -0.51 11.75
N HIS A 18 1.59 -0.27 11.43
CA HIS A 18 0.99 1.04 11.58
C HIS A 18 0.52 1.25 13.03
N PRO A 19 0.73 2.44 13.63
CA PRO A 19 0.42 2.71 15.04
C PRO A 19 -1.05 2.55 15.44
N CYS A 20 -2.01 2.51 14.51
CA CYS A 20 -3.41 2.28 14.86
C CYS A 20 -3.76 0.80 15.13
N GLY A 21 -2.80 -0.12 14.99
CA GLY A 21 -3.01 -1.57 15.15
C GLY A 21 -3.47 -2.28 13.87
N GLU A 22 -4.04 -1.53 12.91
CA GLU A 22 -4.44 -2.04 11.60
C GLU A 22 -3.35 -1.74 10.57
N ASN A 23 -2.77 -2.77 9.95
CA ASN A 23 -1.67 -2.63 8.99
C ASN A 23 -2.10 -2.87 7.53
N ARG A 24 -3.39 -2.67 7.27
CA ARG A 24 -4.01 -2.71 5.95
C ARG A 24 -4.03 -1.33 5.30
N TRP A 25 -3.45 -1.24 4.11
CA TRP A 25 -3.32 0.00 3.35
C TRP A 25 -3.93 -0.15 1.97
N LYS A 26 -4.90 0.69 1.65
CA LYS A 26 -5.47 0.76 0.30
C LYS A 26 -4.67 1.70 -0.58
N VAL A 27 -4.27 1.24 -1.76
CA VAL A 27 -3.62 2.08 -2.78
C VAL A 27 -4.68 2.97 -3.42
N ILE A 28 -4.62 4.27 -3.16
CA ILE A 28 -5.62 5.23 -3.69
C ILE A 28 -5.09 6.03 -4.88
N ARG A 29 -3.77 6.02 -5.10
CA ARG A 29 -3.14 6.68 -6.26
C ARG A 29 -1.91 5.90 -6.68
N MET A 30 -1.78 5.69 -8.00
CA MET A 30 -0.56 5.17 -8.61
C MET A 30 0.03 6.17 -9.60
N GLY A 31 1.35 6.29 -9.60
CA GLY A 31 2.12 7.20 -10.44
C GLY A 31 3.61 7.12 -10.09
N ALA A 32 4.34 8.23 -10.22
CA ALA A 32 5.69 8.36 -9.68
C ALA A 32 5.71 8.22 -8.14
N ASP A 33 4.70 8.81 -7.50
CA ASP A 33 4.39 8.67 -6.09
C ASP A 33 3.13 7.83 -5.90
N ILE A 34 3.19 6.92 -4.95
CA ILE A 34 2.07 6.08 -4.54
C ILE A 34 1.45 6.73 -3.30
N ARG A 35 0.14 6.99 -3.36
CA ARG A 35 -0.62 7.38 -2.16
C ARG A 35 -1.38 6.17 -1.65
N ILE A 36 -1.19 5.88 -0.38
CA ILE A 36 -1.89 4.82 0.34
C ILE A 36 -2.73 5.40 1.45
N LYS A 37 -3.83 4.73 1.78
CA LYS A 37 -4.75 5.10 2.85
C LYS A 37 -4.90 3.92 3.80
N CYS A 38 -4.69 4.14 5.09
CA CYS A 38 -4.93 3.13 6.11
C CYS A 38 -6.44 2.86 6.19
N LEU A 39 -6.85 1.58 6.19
CA LEU A 39 -8.26 1.20 6.31
C LEU A 39 -8.79 1.25 7.75
N GLY A 40 -7.92 1.35 8.75
CA GLY A 40 -8.33 1.40 10.17
C GLY A 40 -8.50 2.80 10.75
N CYS A 41 -7.74 3.79 10.24
CA CYS A 41 -7.78 5.16 10.77
C CYS A 41 -7.89 6.24 9.68
N ASP A 42 -8.14 5.84 8.43
CA ASP A 42 -8.25 6.71 7.26
C ASP A 42 -7.02 7.59 6.95
N HIS A 43 -5.90 7.37 7.64
CA HIS A 43 -4.68 8.15 7.45
C HIS A 43 -4.05 7.88 6.09
N SER A 44 -3.78 8.94 5.32
CA SER A 44 -3.18 8.84 4.00
C SER A 44 -1.71 9.23 4.01
N VAL A 45 -0.86 8.41 3.38
CA VAL A 45 0.58 8.65 3.25
C VAL A 45 0.95 8.64 1.77
N MET A 46 1.80 9.58 1.36
CA MET A 46 2.37 9.63 0.02
C MET A 46 3.84 9.18 0.09
N LEU A 47 4.22 8.21 -0.74
CA LEU A 47 5.55 7.64 -0.77
C LEU A 47 6.02 7.51 -2.23
N PRO A 48 7.30 7.78 -2.52
CA PRO A 48 7.86 7.47 -3.83
C PRO A 48 7.72 5.98 -4.13
N ARG A 49 7.45 5.60 -5.39
CA ARG A 49 7.27 4.19 -5.80
C ARG A 49 8.42 3.28 -5.34
N LYS A 50 9.67 3.75 -5.46
CA LYS A 50 10.86 3.00 -5.02
C LYS A 50 10.85 2.69 -3.52
N GLU A 51 10.42 3.64 -2.69
CA GLU A 51 10.31 3.42 -1.25
C GLU A 51 9.15 2.50 -0.90
N PHE A 52 8.01 2.70 -1.55
CA PHE A 52 6.83 1.86 -1.38
C PHE A 52 7.17 0.40 -1.66
N SER A 53 7.77 0.07 -2.81
CA SER A 53 8.14 -1.30 -3.16
C SER A 53 9.12 -1.93 -2.18
N LYS A 54 10.03 -1.14 -1.58
CA LYS A 54 10.96 -1.63 -0.52
C LYS A 54 10.25 -1.91 0.80
N LYS A 55 9.28 -1.06 1.17
CA LYS A 55 8.49 -1.14 2.40
C LYS A 55 7.32 -2.11 2.30
N LEU A 56 6.91 -2.49 1.09
CA LEU A 56 5.84 -3.44 0.82
C LEU A 56 6.23 -4.85 1.30
N LYS A 57 5.42 -5.41 2.19
CA LYS A 57 5.59 -6.78 2.67
C LYS A 57 4.91 -7.75 1.71
N LYS A 58 3.60 -7.61 1.53
CA LYS A 58 2.77 -8.42 0.62
C LYS A 58 1.51 -7.63 0.21
N VAL A 59 0.90 -8.03 -0.90
CA VAL A 59 -0.46 -7.61 -1.26
C VAL A 59 -1.42 -8.57 -0.55
N LEU A 60 -2.46 -8.03 0.08
CA LEU A 60 -3.47 -8.79 0.82
C LEU A 60 -4.69 -9.06 -0.06
N GLU A 61 -5.14 -8.03 -0.78
CA GLU A 61 -6.29 -8.11 -1.68
C GLU A 61 -5.96 -7.34 -2.94
N HIS A 62 -6.20 -7.96 -4.09
CA HIS A 62 -6.21 -7.27 -5.37
C HIS A 62 -7.60 -6.68 -5.60
N ALA A 63 -7.65 -5.48 -6.15
CA ALA A 63 -8.88 -4.95 -6.72
C ALA A 63 -9.15 -5.69 -8.03
N GLU A 64 -9.60 -6.93 -7.93
CA GLU A 64 -10.24 -7.61 -9.06
C GLU A 64 -11.51 -6.84 -9.44
N SER A 65 -11.70 -6.74 -10.76
CA SER A 65 -12.60 -5.79 -11.44
C SER A 65 -14.08 -5.95 -11.09
#